data_AF-A0A7G9Z0V4-F1
#
_entry.id   AF-A0A7G9Z0V4-F1
#
_cell.length_a   1.000
_cell.length_b   1.000
_cell.length_c   1.000
_cell.angle_alpha   90.00
_cell.angle_beta   90.00
_cell.angle_gamma   90.00
#
_symmetry.space_group_name_H-M   'P 1'
#
loop_
_entity.id
_entity.type
_entity.pdbx_description
1 polymer ?
#
loop_
_entity_poly.entity_id
_entity_poly.type
_entity_poly.pdbx_seq_one_letter_code
_entity_poly.pdbx_strand_id
1 'polypeptide(L)'
;MAEKLAIPYISGITVSTATLYTGQGRKDGFRGYQPGEPRYRDAVTYWSRLSAVNMDMECSLLFIMGRLFNIPTACVTGIVDERLNSGDSIVEQRDIAIERAIRLVIEYLRSRIFDNEGK
;
A
#
# COMPACT_ATOMS: atom_id res chain seq x y z
N MET A 1 3.19 -10.84 13.41
CA MET A 1 4.00 -9.69 13.88
C MET A 1 3.12 -8.50 14.21
N ALA A 2 2.25 -8.05 13.29
CA ALA A 2 1.33 -6.93 13.54
C ALA A 2 0.45 -7.12 14.78
N GLU A 3 -0.08 -8.34 14.99
CA GLU A 3 -0.83 -8.72 16.20
C GLU A 3 -0.04 -8.51 17.49
N LYS A 4 1.24 -8.93 17.51
CA LYS A 4 2.13 -8.76 18.68
C LYS A 4 2.34 -7.28 19.04
N LEU A 5 2.31 -6.41 18.04
CA LEU A 5 2.48 -4.96 18.20
C LEU A 5 1.15 -4.22 18.38
N ALA A 6 0.02 -4.94 18.42
CA ALA A 6 -1.33 -4.37 18.43
C ALA A 6 -1.56 -3.33 17.30
N ILE A 7 -0.94 -3.55 16.14
CA ILE A 7 -1.11 -2.71 14.95
C ILE A 7 -2.28 -3.27 14.13
N PRO A 8 -3.36 -2.49 13.88
CA PRO A 8 -4.43 -2.91 12.99
C PRO A 8 -3.89 -3.17 11.59
N TYR A 9 -4.31 -4.27 10.97
CA TYR A 9 -3.81 -4.67 9.66
C TYR A 9 -4.87 -5.42 8.84
N ILE A 10 -4.67 -5.40 7.52
CA ILE A 10 -5.35 -6.26 6.55
C ILE A 10 -4.30 -6.81 5.59
N SER A 11 -4.52 -8.00 5.06
CA SER A 11 -3.74 -8.58 3.96
C SER A 11 -4.64 -8.73 2.74
N GLY A 12 -4.15 -8.35 1.57
CA GLY A 12 -4.95 -8.36 0.34
C GLY A 12 -4.18 -7.93 -0.89
N ILE A 13 -4.92 -7.63 -1.96
CA ILE A 13 -4.36 -7.22 -3.24
C ILE A 13 -4.13 -5.70 -3.24
N THR A 14 -2.91 -5.28 -3.58
CA THR A 14 -2.55 -3.88 -3.84
C THR A 14 -2.62 -3.58 -5.32
N VAL A 15 -3.24 -2.45 -5.68
CA VAL A 15 -3.20 -1.94 -7.07
C VAL A 15 -2.02 -0.99 -7.22
N SER A 16 -1.00 -1.44 -7.93
CA SER A 16 0.18 -0.65 -8.21
C SER A 16 0.00 0.15 -9.50
N THR A 17 0.23 1.46 -9.44
CA THR A 17 -0.05 2.41 -10.52
C THR A 17 1.19 3.17 -10.94
N ALA A 18 1.35 3.46 -12.23
CA ALA A 18 2.51 4.22 -12.72
C ALA A 18 2.43 5.73 -12.40
N THR A 19 1.26 6.25 -12.02
CA THR A 19 1.04 7.69 -11.80
C THR A 19 0.07 7.93 -10.66
N LEU A 20 0.39 8.90 -9.79
CA LEU A 20 -0.41 9.27 -8.63
C LEU A 20 -1.81 9.81 -8.99
N TYR A 21 -1.94 10.61 -10.05
CA TYR A 21 -3.20 11.28 -10.38
C TYR A 21 -4.12 10.40 -11.22
N THR A 22 -3.97 10.45 -12.54
CA THR A 22 -4.84 9.75 -13.49
C THR A 22 -4.84 8.24 -13.31
N GLY A 23 -3.72 7.67 -12.87
CA GLY A 23 -3.61 6.23 -12.57
C GLY A 23 -4.42 5.77 -11.35
N GLN A 24 -4.66 6.66 -10.38
CA GLN A 24 -5.43 6.37 -9.16
C GLN A 24 -6.79 7.09 -9.12
N GLY A 25 -7.26 7.58 -10.27
CA GLY A 25 -8.55 8.26 -10.40
C GLY A 25 -8.69 9.53 -9.56
N ARG A 26 -7.58 10.23 -9.31
CA ARG A 26 -7.63 11.51 -8.59
C ARG A 26 -8.11 12.62 -9.50
N LYS A 27 -9.12 13.38 -9.05
CA LYS A 27 -9.77 14.45 -9.84
C LYS A 27 -9.15 15.84 -9.61
N ASP A 28 -8.28 15.97 -8.61
CA ASP A 28 -7.52 17.17 -8.27
C ASP A 28 -6.26 17.38 -9.13
N GLY A 29 -6.13 16.64 -10.23
CA GLY A 29 -5.06 16.79 -11.20
C GLY A 29 -5.25 17.95 -12.18
N PHE A 30 -4.35 18.06 -13.17
CA PHE A 30 -4.35 19.15 -14.15
C PHE A 30 -5.71 19.28 -14.87
N ARG A 31 -6.38 20.43 -14.66
CA ARG A 31 -7.70 20.77 -15.25
C ARG A 31 -8.77 19.68 -15.05
N GLY A 32 -8.65 18.86 -14.01
CA GLY A 32 -9.58 17.76 -13.76
C GLY A 32 -9.61 16.67 -14.86
N TYR A 33 -8.56 16.59 -15.69
CA TYR A 33 -8.47 15.58 -16.74
C TYR A 33 -8.56 14.16 -16.16
N GLN A 34 -9.36 13.31 -16.79
CA GLN A 34 -9.48 11.88 -16.48
C GLN A 34 -9.45 11.07 -17.77
N PRO A 35 -8.69 9.95 -17.82
CA PRO A 35 -8.82 8.98 -18.90
C PRO A 35 -10.25 8.40 -18.97
N GLY A 36 -10.68 7.95 -20.15
CA GLY A 36 -12.05 7.50 -20.36
C GLY A 36 -12.38 6.15 -19.72
N GLU A 37 -11.38 5.31 -19.48
CA GLU A 37 -11.59 3.94 -18.99
C GLU A 37 -11.97 3.93 -17.49
N PRO A 38 -12.99 3.14 -17.09
CA PRO A 38 -13.47 3.11 -15.71
C PRO A 38 -12.40 2.75 -14.67
N ARG A 39 -11.43 1.91 -15.03
CA ARG A 39 -10.31 1.52 -14.15
C ARG A 39 -9.38 2.68 -13.77
N TYR A 40 -9.45 3.79 -14.52
CA TYR A 40 -8.72 5.03 -14.26
C TYR A 40 -9.66 6.09 -13.69
N ARG A 41 -10.74 6.44 -14.39
CA ARG A 41 -11.66 7.51 -13.98
C ARG A 41 -12.34 7.24 -12.63
N ASP A 42 -12.75 5.99 -12.43
CA ASP A 42 -13.51 5.52 -11.26
C ASP A 42 -12.68 4.47 -10.49
N ALA A 43 -11.33 4.62 -10.52
CA ALA A 43 -10.37 3.62 -10.07
C ALA A 43 -10.68 3.06 -8.67
N VAL A 44 -10.90 3.93 -7.69
CA VAL A 44 -11.12 3.52 -6.29
C VAL A 44 -12.32 2.58 -6.17
N THR A 45 -13.47 2.95 -6.76
CA THR A 45 -14.67 2.10 -6.77
C THR A 45 -14.47 0.84 -7.60
N TYR A 46 -13.84 0.96 -8.77
CA TYR A 46 -13.61 -0.17 -9.67
C TYR A 46 -12.77 -1.27 -8.99
N TRP A 47 -11.63 -0.91 -8.39
CA TRP A 47 -10.72 -1.85 -7.76
C TRP A 47 -11.22 -2.35 -6.40
N SER A 48 -11.95 -1.53 -5.65
CA SER A 48 -12.59 -1.98 -4.40
C SER A 48 -13.60 -3.11 -4.62
N ARG A 49 -14.36 -3.08 -5.72
CA ARG A 49 -15.27 -4.18 -6.10
C ARG A 49 -14.54 -5.50 -6.41
N LEU A 50 -13.26 -5.41 -6.74
CA LEU A 50 -12.37 -6.56 -6.95
C LEU A 50 -11.58 -6.93 -5.68
N SER A 51 -11.99 -6.40 -4.52
CA SER A 51 -11.38 -6.64 -3.21
C SER A 51 -9.93 -6.15 -3.09
N ALA A 52 -9.51 -5.20 -3.92
CA ALA A 52 -8.26 -4.49 -3.67
C ALA A 52 -8.35 -3.66 -2.38
N VAL A 53 -7.30 -3.71 -1.57
CA VAL A 53 -7.29 -3.09 -0.23
C VAL A 53 -6.61 -1.73 -0.20
N ASN A 54 -5.74 -1.44 -1.16
CA ASN A 54 -5.04 -0.16 -1.28
C ASN A 54 -4.50 0.06 -2.71
N MET A 55 -3.93 1.25 -2.91
CA MET A 55 -3.16 1.60 -4.11
C MET A 55 -1.78 2.11 -3.72
N ASP A 56 -0.77 1.78 -4.54
CA ASP A 56 0.60 2.26 -4.40
C ASP A 56 1.21 2.55 -5.79
N MET A 57 2.53 2.74 -5.87
CA MET A 57 3.22 2.96 -7.13
C MET A 57 4.42 2.01 -7.38
N GLU A 58 4.71 1.07 -6.47
CA GLU A 58 5.97 0.32 -6.48
C GLU A 58 5.81 -1.20 -6.36
N CYS A 59 4.76 -1.70 -5.68
CA CYS A 59 4.68 -3.11 -5.31
C CYS A 59 4.69 -4.08 -6.50
N SER A 60 4.10 -3.70 -7.64
CA SER A 60 4.06 -4.53 -8.83
C SER A 60 5.46 -4.82 -9.37
N LEU A 61 6.26 -3.77 -9.55
CA LEU A 61 7.64 -3.89 -10.02
C LEU A 61 8.48 -4.65 -8.99
N LEU A 62 8.34 -4.35 -7.70
CA LEU A 62 9.06 -5.04 -6.62
C LEU A 62 8.83 -6.56 -6.69
N PHE A 63 7.57 -7.00 -6.82
CA PHE A 63 7.24 -8.42 -6.85
C PHE A 63 7.66 -9.12 -8.14
N ILE A 64 7.56 -8.44 -9.29
CA ILE A 64 8.07 -8.97 -10.57
C ILE A 64 9.58 -9.18 -10.46
N MET A 65 10.33 -8.17 -10.02
CA MET A 65 11.78 -8.25 -9.87
C MET A 65 12.18 -9.31 -8.84
N GLY A 66 11.51 -9.34 -7.68
CA GLY A 66 11.73 -10.37 -6.66
C GLY A 66 11.58 -11.78 -7.23
N ARG A 67 10.50 -12.03 -7.97
CA ARG A 67 10.27 -13.32 -8.61
C ARG A 67 11.29 -13.65 -9.70
N LEU A 68 11.66 -12.69 -10.54
CA LEU A 68 12.64 -12.89 -11.62
C LEU A 68 14.04 -13.25 -11.08
N PHE A 69 14.46 -12.62 -9.98
CA PHE A 69 15.77 -12.83 -9.38
C PHE A 69 15.77 -13.86 -8.23
N ASN A 70 14.64 -14.55 -8.01
CA ASN A 70 14.46 -15.50 -6.90
C ASN A 70 14.79 -14.91 -5.51
N ILE A 71 14.42 -13.64 -5.31
CA ILE A 71 14.57 -12.90 -4.05
C ILE A 71 13.21 -12.89 -3.33
N PRO A 72 13.12 -13.37 -2.08
CA PRO A 72 11.89 -13.26 -1.29
C PRO A 72 11.52 -11.78 -1.09
N THR A 73 10.33 -11.39 -1.53
CA THR A 73 9.82 -10.02 -1.41
C THR A 73 8.50 -9.97 -0.66
N ALA A 74 8.30 -8.90 0.10
CA ALA A 74 7.04 -8.54 0.73
C ALA A 74 6.84 -7.03 0.62
N CYS A 75 5.58 -6.58 0.62
CA CYS A 75 5.23 -5.16 0.63
C CYS A 75 4.37 -4.89 1.87
N VAL A 76 4.74 -3.86 2.64
CA VAL A 76 4.02 -3.39 3.81
C VAL A 76 3.77 -1.91 3.61
N THR A 77 2.50 -1.50 3.58
CA THR A 77 2.12 -0.11 3.35
C THR A 77 1.32 0.43 4.53
N GLY A 78 1.68 1.61 5.01
CA GLY A 78 0.79 2.40 5.89
C GLY A 78 -0.31 3.06 5.06
N ILE A 79 -1.56 3.00 5.52
CA ILE A 79 -2.69 3.68 4.87
C ILE A 79 -2.73 5.13 5.36
N VAL A 80 -2.55 6.09 4.45
CA VAL A 80 -2.46 7.53 4.77
C VAL A 80 -3.66 8.34 4.29
N ASP A 81 -4.53 7.73 3.48
CA ASP A 81 -5.67 8.39 2.83
C ASP A 81 -6.81 7.36 2.66
N GLU A 82 -8.04 7.75 2.98
CA GLU A 82 -9.24 6.93 2.82
C GLU A 82 -10.13 7.56 1.75
N ARG A 83 -10.27 6.85 0.62
CA ARG A 83 -10.76 7.43 -0.63
C ARG A 83 -12.19 7.02 -1.00
N LEU A 84 -12.82 6.07 -0.28
CA LEU A 84 -14.18 5.61 -0.59
C LEU A 84 -15.26 6.41 0.14
N ASN A 85 -15.03 6.77 1.40
CA ASN A 85 -16.07 7.38 2.25
C ASN A 85 -15.81 8.86 2.55
N SER A 86 -14.54 9.23 2.71
CA SER A 86 -14.17 10.54 3.26
C SER A 86 -13.61 11.47 2.19
N GLY A 87 -12.86 10.93 1.22
CA GLY A 87 -12.14 11.74 0.23
C GLY A 87 -11.04 12.62 0.86
N ASP A 88 -10.84 12.50 2.17
CA ASP A 88 -9.96 13.31 2.99
C ASP A 88 -8.68 12.55 3.31
N SER A 89 -7.54 13.20 3.05
CA SER A 89 -6.27 12.81 3.64
C SER A 89 -6.39 12.86 5.15
N ILE A 90 -6.15 11.75 5.84
CA ILE A 90 -6.17 11.73 7.31
C ILE A 90 -4.81 12.21 7.80
N VAL A 91 -4.56 13.52 7.68
CA VAL A 91 -3.25 14.14 7.93
C VAL A 91 -2.70 13.78 9.30
N GLU A 92 -3.56 13.79 10.34
CA GLU A 92 -3.18 13.42 11.71
C GLU A 92 -2.78 11.95 11.88
N GLN A 93 -3.28 11.05 11.01
CA GLN A 93 -2.97 9.62 11.08
C GLN A 93 -1.80 9.22 10.17
N ARG A 94 -1.32 10.11 9.30
CA ARG A 94 -0.22 9.82 8.38
C ARG A 94 1.05 9.42 9.12
N ASP A 95 1.46 10.20 10.11
CA ASP A 95 2.69 9.93 10.87
C ASP A 95 2.58 8.61 11.64
N ILE A 96 1.40 8.35 12.22
CA ILE A 96 1.10 7.09 12.89
C ILE A 96 1.19 5.90 11.92
N ALA A 97 0.65 6.04 10.70
CA ALA A 97 0.69 4.98 9.68
C ALA A 97 2.13 4.69 9.23
N ILE A 98 2.94 5.73 9.03
CA ILE A 98 4.36 5.62 8.68
C ILE A 98 5.14 4.93 9.81
N GLU A 99 4.99 5.42 11.04
CA GLU A 99 5.69 4.86 12.21
C GLU A 99 5.34 3.37 12.40
N ARG A 100 4.05 3.02 12.30
CA ARG A 100 3.59 1.63 12.44
C ARG A 100 4.16 0.72 11.36
N ALA A 101 4.18 1.16 10.10
CA ALA A 101 4.75 0.38 9.00
C ALA A 101 6.25 0.13 9.21
N ILE A 102 7.01 1.17 9.57
CA ILE A 102 8.45 1.06 9.85
C ILE A 102 8.68 0.13 11.05
N ARG A 103 7.97 0.35 12.16
CA ARG A 103 8.10 -0.45 13.38
C ARG A 103 7.80 -1.93 13.12
N LEU A 104 6.77 -2.23 12.33
CA LEU A 104 6.41 -3.60 11.97
C LEU A 104 7.57 -4.32 11.26
N VAL A 105 8.19 -3.65 10.28
CA VAL A 105 9.29 -4.22 9.50
C VAL A 105 10.55 -4.36 10.36
N ILE A 106 10.90 -3.36 11.18
CA ILE A 106 12.06 -3.42 12.08
C ILE A 106 11.92 -4.59 13.06
N GLU A 107 10.76 -4.76 13.69
CA GLU A 107 10.53 -5.85 14.64
C GLU A 107 10.54 -7.22 13.96
N TYR A 108 10.02 -7.31 12.74
CA TYR A 108 10.17 -8.51 11.91
C TYR A 108 11.65 -8.84 11.67
N LEU A 109 12.45 -7.87 11.21
CA LEU A 109 13.87 -8.08 10.95
C LEU A 109 14.65 -8.45 12.22
N ARG A 110 14.39 -7.77 13.35
CA ARG A 110 14.97 -8.11 14.65
C ARG A 110 14.69 -9.56 15.03
N SER A 111 13.42 -10.00 14.91
CA SER A 111 13.08 -11.40 15.19
C SER A 111 13.85 -12.38 14.30
N ARG A 112 14.11 -12.04 13.04
CA ARG A 112 14.88 -12.92 12.13
C ARG A 112 16.38 -12.96 12.41
N ILE A 113 16.96 -11.85 12.86
CA ILE A 113 18.39 -11.76 13.17
C ILE A 113 18.69 -12.46 14.51
N PHE A 114 17.96 -12.11 15.57
CA PHE A 114 18.25 -12.61 16.91
C PHE A 114 17.73 -14.04 17.17
N ASP A 115 16.68 -14.50 16.47
CA ASP A 115 16.28 -15.92 16.54
C ASP A 115 17.32 -16.85 15.83
N ASN A 116 18.21 -16.30 15.01
CA ASN A 116 19.27 -17.05 14.32
C ASN A 116 20.58 -17.16 15.12
N GLU A 117 20.79 -16.38 16.18
CA GLU A 117 21.98 -16.47 17.04
C GLU A 117 21.85 -17.57 18.12
N GLY A 118 20.66 -18.18 18.25
CA GLY A 118 20.38 -19.29 19.17
C GLY A 118 20.40 -20.69 18.53
N LYS A 119 20.93 -20.83 17.30
CA LYS A 119 21.11 -22.11 16.61
C LYS A 119 22.55 -22.31 16.17
#